data_AF-A0ABD3MWN5-F1
#
_entry.id   AF-A0ABD3MWN5-F1
#
_cell.length_a   1.000
_cell.length_b   1.000
_cell.length_c   1.000
_cell.angle_alpha   90.00
_cell.angle_beta   90.00
_cell.angle_gamma   90.00
#
_symmetry.space_group_name_H-M   'P 1'
#
loop_
_entity.id
_entity.type
_entity.pdbx_description
1 polymer ?
#
loop_
_entity_poly.entity_id
_entity_poly.type
_entity_poly.pdbx_seq_one_letter_code
_entity_poly.pdbx_strand_id
1 'polypeptide(L)'
;MSRERGRADRRRMLRNDVGGTSGEGGMPVDPMARNYNPEQAYDPPAPIIVPPPPPPSLREEGYLGDSTLREISLDYSVPISYLADVVASWGAPVPIDPNCRLGDMVTGEQAYAILEAIHTLDVAALHGRYSEEDLVGLCDIYDIDLTDAFEFSVERGWALPFGVRTFLRVEQEEELLDVLG
;
A
#
# COMPACT_ATOMS: atom_id res chain seq x y z
N MET A 1 32.39 14.24 45.92
CA MET A 1 32.08 12.89 46.45
C MET A 1 31.56 12.08 45.26
N SER A 2 32.45 11.45 44.48
CA SER A 2 32.87 10.03 44.61
C SER A 2 31.69 9.09 44.31
N ARG A 3 31.70 8.18 43.34
CA ARG A 3 32.74 7.25 42.79
C ARG A 3 32.34 6.94 41.32
N GLU A 4 33.17 7.02 40.28
CA GLU A 4 34.35 6.21 39.87
C GLU A 4 34.15 4.68 39.66
N ARG A 5 34.26 4.31 38.35
CA ARG A 5 35.07 3.23 37.72
C ARG A 5 34.62 1.77 37.69
N GLY A 6 34.73 1.21 36.48
CA GLY A 6 35.11 -0.19 36.17
C GLY A 6 35.11 -0.45 34.65
N ARG A 7 36.17 -0.09 33.90
CA ARG A 7 37.23 -1.00 33.36
C ARG A 7 36.69 -2.36 32.88
N ALA A 8 36.61 -2.62 31.57
CA ALA A 8 37.68 -2.92 30.61
C ALA A 8 38.37 -4.30 30.81
N ASP A 9 38.46 -4.99 29.67
CA ASP A 9 39.51 -5.94 29.27
C ASP A 9 39.37 -7.43 29.65
N ARG A 10 39.23 -8.27 28.60
CA ARG A 10 39.75 -9.64 28.59
C ARG A 10 40.14 -10.07 27.17
N ARG A 11 41.32 -9.61 26.76
CA ARG A 11 42.18 -10.22 25.73
C ARG A 11 42.86 -11.49 26.29
N ARG A 12 42.75 -12.64 25.61
CA ARG A 12 43.71 -13.77 25.60
C ARG A 12 43.27 -14.74 24.50
N MET A 13 43.89 -14.81 23.31
CA MET A 13 45.21 -15.35 22.95
C MET A 13 45.48 -16.79 23.45
N LEU A 14 45.75 -17.69 22.49
CA LEU A 14 46.83 -18.71 22.40
C LEU A 14 46.30 -19.99 21.69
N ARG A 15 46.78 -20.28 20.47
CA ARG A 15 47.91 -21.19 20.09
C ARG A 15 47.52 -22.68 20.15
N ASN A 16 47.48 -23.36 19.00
CA ASN A 16 48.53 -24.17 18.36
C ASN A 16 48.71 -25.56 18.98
N ASP A 17 48.58 -26.61 18.14
CA ASP A 17 49.54 -27.70 17.87
C ASP A 17 48.78 -28.88 17.21
N VAL A 18 48.99 -29.19 15.93
CA VAL A 18 50.05 -30.04 15.33
C VAL A 18 50.03 -31.49 15.84
N GLY A 19 49.63 -32.40 14.94
CA GLY A 19 49.83 -33.84 15.07
C GLY A 19 49.70 -34.48 13.68
N GLY A 20 50.84 -34.79 13.05
CA GLY A 20 50.88 -35.46 11.75
C GLY A 20 50.86 -36.98 11.87
N THR A 21 50.43 -37.63 10.80
CA THR A 21 50.77 -39.04 10.50
C THR A 21 50.84 -39.24 8.98
N SER A 22 52.02 -39.67 8.54
CA SER A 22 52.32 -40.19 7.21
C SER A 22 51.53 -41.46 6.91
N GLY A 23 51.05 -41.64 5.68
CA GLY A 23 50.35 -42.86 5.26
C GLY A 23 50.05 -42.88 3.77
N GLU A 24 50.97 -43.47 3.00
CA GLU A 24 50.72 -44.39 1.88
C GLU A 24 49.65 -44.06 0.82
N GLY A 25 50.14 -43.74 -0.38
CA GLY A 25 49.78 -44.39 -1.65
C GLY A 25 48.34 -44.86 -1.86
N GLY A 26 47.57 -44.05 -2.56
CA GLY A 26 46.33 -44.47 -3.22
C GLY A 26 45.71 -43.29 -3.94
N MET A 27 45.85 -43.23 -5.27
CA MET A 27 45.08 -42.27 -6.07
C MET A 27 43.60 -42.49 -5.77
N PRO A 28 42.83 -41.46 -5.36
CA PRO A 28 41.40 -41.61 -5.15
C PRO A 28 40.77 -41.94 -6.49
N VAL A 29 40.33 -43.19 -6.65
CA VAL A 29 39.41 -43.57 -7.72
C VAL A 29 38.12 -42.81 -7.43
N ASP A 30 37.89 -41.77 -8.22
CA ASP A 30 36.71 -40.92 -8.11
C ASP A 30 35.46 -41.81 -8.23
N PRO A 31 34.67 -42.00 -7.16
CA PRO A 31 33.53 -42.93 -7.18
C PRO A 31 32.43 -42.46 -8.14
N MET A 32 32.52 -41.24 -8.65
CA MET A 32 31.62 -40.70 -9.67
C MET A 32 31.89 -41.17 -11.10
N ALA A 33 33.06 -41.76 -11.40
CA ALA A 33 33.40 -42.16 -12.77
C ALA A 33 32.65 -43.41 -13.27
N ARG A 34 31.89 -44.10 -12.42
CA ARG A 34 31.23 -45.38 -12.76
C ARG A 34 29.78 -45.29 -13.26
N ASN A 35 29.18 -44.09 -13.30
CA ASN A 35 27.75 -43.97 -13.59
C ASN A 35 27.41 -42.89 -14.63
N TYR A 36 28.31 -42.59 -15.56
CA TYR A 36 27.97 -41.76 -16.71
C TYR A 36 27.30 -42.63 -17.78
N ASN A 37 25.96 -42.60 -17.81
CA ASN A 37 25.20 -43.12 -18.94
C ASN A 37 24.93 -41.97 -19.92
N PRO A 38 25.59 -41.91 -21.09
CA PRO A 38 25.43 -40.80 -22.03
C PRO A 38 24.03 -40.70 -22.65
N GLU A 39 23.15 -41.68 -22.40
CA GLU A 39 21.75 -41.70 -22.87
C GLU A 39 20.73 -41.16 -21.86
N GLN A 40 21.15 -40.72 -20.66
CA GLN A 40 20.23 -39.99 -19.77
C GLN A 40 20.07 -38.56 -20.26
N ALA A 41 19.14 -38.37 -21.20
CA ALA A 41 18.61 -37.07 -21.55
C ALA A 41 18.11 -36.38 -20.27
N TYR A 42 18.61 -35.18 -20.00
CA TYR A 42 18.11 -34.32 -18.94
C TYR A 42 16.67 -33.92 -19.29
N ASP A 43 15.68 -34.61 -18.72
CA ASP A 43 14.29 -34.14 -18.74
C ASP A 43 14.22 -32.94 -17.80
N PRO A 44 14.05 -31.70 -18.30
CA PRO A 44 13.87 -30.58 -17.41
C PRO A 44 12.60 -30.81 -16.58
N PRO A 45 12.59 -30.48 -15.27
CA PRO A 45 11.37 -30.51 -14.51
C PRO A 45 10.34 -29.61 -15.22
N ALA A 46 9.13 -30.15 -15.41
CA ALA A 46 8.04 -29.39 -16.02
C ALA A 46 7.93 -28.02 -15.32
N PRO A 47 7.71 -26.94 -16.07
CA PRO A 47 7.53 -25.62 -15.46
C PRO A 47 6.45 -25.74 -14.40
N ILE A 48 6.72 -25.24 -13.19
CA ILE A 48 5.71 -25.11 -12.15
C ILE A 48 4.62 -24.22 -12.75
N ILE A 49 3.53 -24.84 -13.17
CA ILE A 49 2.33 -24.12 -13.58
C ILE A 49 1.80 -23.52 -12.29
N VAL A 50 2.22 -22.29 -11.99
CA VAL A 50 1.54 -21.47 -11.01
C VAL A 50 0.11 -21.39 -11.52
N PRO A 51 -0.89 -21.91 -10.78
CA PRO A 51 -2.27 -21.77 -11.20
C PRO A 51 -2.53 -20.28 -11.44
N PRO A 52 -3.25 -19.90 -12.52
CA PRO A 52 -3.62 -18.51 -12.72
C PRO A 52 -4.26 -18.01 -11.41
N PRO A 53 -4.01 -16.75 -11.01
CA PRO A 53 -4.70 -16.18 -9.86
C PRO A 53 -6.19 -16.46 -10.03
N PRO A 54 -6.92 -16.84 -8.96
CA PRO A 54 -8.35 -17.04 -9.06
C PRO A 54 -8.95 -15.82 -9.78
N PRO A 55 -9.94 -16.01 -10.67
CA PRO A 55 -10.65 -14.89 -11.26
C PRO A 55 -11.09 -13.97 -10.12
N PRO A 56 -11.05 -12.63 -10.30
CA PRO A 56 -11.43 -11.67 -9.26
C PRO A 56 -12.71 -12.19 -8.63
N SER A 57 -12.62 -12.53 -7.34
CA SER A 57 -13.66 -13.29 -6.65
C SER A 57 -15.00 -12.61 -6.93
N LEU A 58 -15.94 -13.38 -7.46
CA LEU A 58 -17.31 -12.95 -7.70
C LEU A 58 -17.80 -12.24 -6.44
N ARG A 59 -18.21 -10.98 -6.59
CA ARG A 59 -18.83 -10.15 -5.53
C ARG A 59 -19.79 -11.03 -4.73
N GLU A 60 -19.53 -11.21 -3.43
CA GLU A 60 -20.51 -11.87 -2.58
C GLU A 60 -21.74 -10.95 -2.44
N GLU A 61 -22.91 -11.42 -2.86
CA GLU A 61 -24.16 -10.67 -2.73
C GLU A 61 -24.41 -10.35 -1.26
N GLY A 62 -24.46 -9.05 -0.93
CA GLY A 62 -24.69 -8.57 0.44
C GLY A 62 -23.44 -8.20 1.23
N TYR A 63 -22.23 -8.37 0.69
CA TYR A 63 -20.99 -7.94 1.34
C TYR A 63 -20.40 -6.67 0.69
N LEU A 64 -20.53 -5.53 1.38
CA LEU A 64 -20.01 -4.24 0.88
C LEU A 64 -18.47 -4.22 0.78
N GLY A 65 -17.79 -5.03 1.60
CA GLY A 65 -16.32 -5.08 1.61
C GLY A 65 -15.70 -5.59 0.32
N ASP A 66 -16.44 -6.34 -0.49
CA ASP A 66 -15.97 -6.82 -1.81
C ASP A 66 -16.11 -5.77 -2.91
N SER A 67 -16.89 -4.71 -2.67
CA SER A 67 -17.08 -3.62 -3.62
C SER A 67 -15.94 -2.60 -3.52
N THR A 68 -15.55 -2.08 -4.68
CA THR A 68 -14.61 -0.95 -4.78
C THR A 68 -15.30 0.37 -4.43
N LEU A 69 -14.54 1.39 -4.05
CA LEU A 69 -15.11 2.73 -3.81
C LEU A 69 -15.85 3.27 -5.04
N ARG A 70 -15.32 2.98 -6.24
CA ARG A 70 -15.97 3.33 -7.50
C ARG A 70 -17.32 2.64 -7.68
N GLU A 71 -17.40 1.34 -7.41
CA GLU A 71 -18.66 0.60 -7.50
C GLU A 71 -19.69 1.10 -6.49
N ILE A 72 -19.28 1.37 -5.25
CA ILE A 72 -20.18 1.91 -4.21
C ILE A 72 -20.68 3.30 -4.62
N SER A 73 -19.79 4.16 -5.12
CA SER A 73 -20.16 5.49 -5.62
C SER A 73 -21.22 5.40 -6.73
N LEU A 74 -21.09 4.45 -7.66
CA LEU A 74 -22.05 4.25 -8.74
C LEU A 74 -23.36 3.62 -8.27
N ASP A 75 -23.30 2.58 -7.44
CA ASP A 75 -24.48 1.83 -6.96
C ASP A 75 -25.40 2.73 -6.12
N TYR A 76 -24.82 3.62 -5.31
CA TYR A 76 -25.55 4.49 -4.38
C TYR A 76 -25.61 5.96 -4.82
N SER A 77 -25.06 6.29 -5.99
CA SER A 77 -24.94 7.67 -6.50
C SER A 77 -24.23 8.66 -5.56
N VAL A 78 -23.42 8.18 -4.60
CA VAL A 78 -22.72 9.04 -3.64
C VAL A 78 -21.41 9.56 -4.22
N PRO A 79 -20.99 10.80 -3.88
CA PRO A 79 -19.70 11.33 -4.33
C PRO A 79 -18.56 10.43 -3.87
N ILE A 80 -17.67 10.05 -4.80
CA ILE A 80 -16.54 9.20 -4.47
C ILE A 80 -15.56 9.89 -3.50
N SER A 81 -15.48 11.23 -3.57
CA SER A 81 -14.70 12.07 -2.65
C SER A 81 -15.17 11.95 -1.21
N TYR A 82 -16.49 11.84 -0.98
CA TYR A 82 -17.03 11.59 0.36
C TYR A 82 -16.58 10.24 0.92
N LEU A 83 -16.68 9.19 0.12
CA LEU A 83 -16.25 7.86 0.57
C LEU A 83 -14.76 7.84 0.90
N ALA A 84 -13.95 8.47 0.06
CA ALA A 84 -12.51 8.51 0.24
C ALA A 84 -12.09 9.38 1.43
N ASP A 85 -12.78 10.50 1.70
CA ASP A 85 -12.59 11.29 2.92
C ASP A 85 -12.87 10.49 4.18
N VAL A 86 -13.99 9.76 4.21
CA VAL A 86 -14.36 8.92 5.36
C VAL A 86 -13.30 7.84 5.58
N VAL A 87 -12.87 7.16 4.52
CA VAL A 87 -11.85 6.11 4.60
C VAL A 87 -10.48 6.69 5.00
N ALA A 88 -10.10 7.86 4.46
CA ALA A 88 -8.88 8.57 4.85
C ALA A 88 -8.92 9.03 6.33
N SER A 89 -10.08 9.47 6.83
CA SER A 89 -10.27 9.86 8.24
C SER A 89 -10.04 8.71 9.22
N TRP A 90 -10.18 7.47 8.75
CA TRP A 90 -9.90 6.25 9.50
C TRP A 90 -8.45 5.77 9.38
N GLY A 91 -7.61 6.54 8.69
CA GLY A 91 -6.17 6.27 8.56
C GLY A 91 -5.81 5.41 7.35
N ALA A 92 -6.68 5.29 6.36
CA ALA A 92 -6.30 4.66 5.10
C ALA A 92 -5.16 5.44 4.42
N PRO A 93 -4.20 4.75 3.79
CA PRO A 93 -3.07 5.40 3.15
C PRO A 93 -3.53 6.22 1.94
N VAL A 94 -3.11 7.49 1.91
CA VAL A 94 -3.33 8.40 0.78
C VAL A 94 -2.08 8.39 -0.11
N PRO A 95 -2.21 8.41 -1.45
CA PRO A 95 -3.45 8.44 -2.23
C PRO A 95 -4.19 7.08 -2.27
N ILE A 96 -5.51 7.14 -2.18
CA ILE A 96 -6.41 5.99 -2.24
C ILE A 96 -6.68 5.64 -3.71
N ASP A 97 -6.55 4.37 -4.09
CA ASP A 97 -7.00 3.88 -5.40
C ASP A 97 -8.52 3.62 -5.37
N PRO A 98 -9.34 4.31 -6.19
CA PRO A 98 -10.78 4.07 -6.30
C PRO A 98 -11.19 2.64 -6.63
N ASN A 99 -10.28 1.86 -7.22
CA ASN A 99 -10.53 0.48 -7.63
C ASN A 99 -10.08 -0.54 -6.57
N CYS A 100 -9.56 -0.07 -5.43
CA CYS A 100 -9.28 -0.92 -4.28
C CYS A 100 -10.59 -1.32 -3.60
N ARG A 101 -10.64 -2.54 -3.05
CA ARG A 101 -11.81 -3.05 -2.33
C ARG A 101 -11.94 -2.36 -0.99
N LEU A 102 -13.17 -2.02 -0.61
CA LEU A 102 -13.43 -1.36 0.66
C LEU A 102 -12.90 -2.19 1.85
N GLY A 103 -13.08 -3.51 1.81
CA GLY A 103 -12.63 -4.42 2.87
C GLY A 103 -11.12 -4.51 3.05
N ASP A 104 -10.32 -4.06 2.07
CA ASP A 104 -8.86 -3.99 2.20
C ASP A 104 -8.40 -2.72 2.92
N MET A 105 -9.27 -1.70 2.99
CA MET A 105 -8.96 -0.38 3.56
C MET A 105 -9.56 -0.17 4.94
N VAL A 106 -10.70 -0.81 5.23
CA VAL A 106 -11.45 -0.59 6.46
C VAL A 106 -11.91 -1.90 7.11
N THR A 107 -12.22 -1.83 8.40
CA THR A 107 -12.82 -2.96 9.14
C THR A 107 -14.28 -3.19 8.75
N GLY A 108 -14.82 -4.38 9.07
CA GLY A 108 -16.24 -4.68 8.81
C GLY A 108 -17.22 -3.72 9.51
N GLU A 109 -16.89 -3.25 10.72
CA GLU A 109 -17.68 -2.27 11.46
C GLU A 109 -17.71 -0.91 10.73
N GLN A 110 -16.57 -0.48 10.20
CA GLN A 110 -16.43 0.75 9.40
C GLN A 110 -17.16 0.65 8.06
N ALA A 111 -17.08 -0.51 7.38
CA ALA A 111 -17.84 -0.75 6.16
C ALA A 111 -19.36 -0.68 6.42
N TYR A 112 -19.82 -1.25 7.53
CA TYR A 112 -21.22 -1.14 7.95
C TYR A 112 -21.62 0.32 8.25
N ALA A 113 -20.75 1.10 8.91
CA ALA A 113 -21.01 2.50 9.19
C ALA A 113 -21.15 3.34 7.91
N ILE A 114 -20.37 3.06 6.86
CA ILE A 114 -20.55 3.69 5.54
C ILE A 114 -21.93 3.34 4.97
N LEU A 115 -22.32 2.06 5.01
CA LEU A 115 -23.61 1.63 4.48
C LEU A 115 -24.78 2.34 5.17
N GLU A 116 -24.73 2.44 6.50
CA GLU A 116 -25.74 3.15 7.30
C GLU A 116 -25.76 4.65 6.98
N ALA A 117 -24.59 5.26 6.83
CA ALA A 117 -24.48 6.67 6.46
C ALA A 117 -25.09 6.94 5.07
N ILE A 118 -24.77 6.12 4.06
CA ILE A 118 -25.30 6.27 2.70
C ILE A 118 -26.84 6.22 2.69
N HIS A 119 -27.45 5.35 3.50
CA HIS A 119 -28.90 5.24 3.58
C HIS A 119 -29.60 6.36 4.35
N THR A 120 -28.86 7.19 5.08
CA THR A 120 -29.41 8.28 5.89
C THR A 120 -29.10 9.67 5.34
N LEU A 121 -28.11 9.78 4.45
CA LEU A 121 -27.69 11.03 3.84
C LEU A 121 -28.58 11.44 2.67
N ASP A 122 -28.82 12.76 2.55
CA ASP A 122 -29.33 13.35 1.32
C ASP A 122 -28.18 13.45 0.31
N VAL A 123 -28.20 12.55 -0.68
CA VAL A 123 -27.17 12.46 -1.72
C VAL A 123 -27.09 13.74 -2.54
N ALA A 124 -28.21 14.40 -2.82
CA ALA A 124 -28.21 15.63 -3.61
C ALA A 124 -27.52 16.78 -2.84
N ALA A 125 -27.83 16.90 -1.55
CA ALA A 125 -27.15 17.85 -0.68
C ALA A 125 -25.65 17.51 -0.50
N LEU A 126 -25.28 16.23 -0.55
CA LEU A 126 -23.91 15.78 -0.41
C LEU A 126 -23.04 16.12 -1.62
N HIS A 127 -23.56 15.99 -2.84
CA HIS A 127 -22.86 16.44 -4.06
C HIS A 127 -22.52 17.93 -3.98
N GLY A 128 -23.46 18.76 -3.50
CA GLY A 128 -23.23 20.21 -3.35
C GLY A 128 -22.24 20.62 -2.25
N ARG A 129 -21.62 19.67 -1.53
CA ARG A 129 -20.57 19.96 -0.53
C ARG A 129 -19.15 19.78 -1.08
N TYR A 130 -19.01 19.22 -2.27
CA TYR A 130 -17.72 19.06 -2.93
C TYR A 130 -17.66 19.95 -4.15
N SER A 131 -16.46 20.37 -4.50
CA SER A 131 -16.16 21.08 -5.73
C SER A 131 -16.56 20.24 -6.94
N GLU A 132 -16.97 20.93 -8.02
CA GLU A 132 -17.23 20.30 -9.31
C GLU A 132 -15.93 19.86 -10.01
N GLU A 133 -14.81 20.51 -9.67
CA GLU A 133 -13.50 20.29 -10.28
C GLU A 133 -12.51 19.68 -9.27
N ASP A 134 -11.53 18.92 -9.77
CA ASP A 134 -10.44 18.44 -8.91
C ASP A 134 -9.40 19.56 -8.67
N LEU A 135 -8.51 19.38 -7.69
CA LEU A 135 -7.52 20.41 -7.34
C LEU A 135 -6.68 20.86 -8.55
N VAL A 136 -6.31 19.95 -9.47
CA VAL A 136 -5.61 20.33 -10.72
C VAL A 136 -6.51 21.21 -11.59
N GLY A 137 -7.76 20.79 -11.82
CA GLY A 137 -8.73 21.57 -12.60
C GLY A 137 -8.98 22.95 -12.02
N LEU A 138 -9.11 23.06 -10.70
CA LEU A 138 -9.22 24.36 -10.01
C LEU A 138 -7.98 25.23 -10.25
N CYS A 139 -6.78 24.68 -10.10
CA CYS A 139 -5.55 25.44 -10.34
C CYS A 139 -5.47 25.94 -11.80
N ASP A 140 -5.85 25.10 -12.76
CA ASP A 140 -5.88 25.46 -14.18
C ASP A 140 -6.91 26.57 -14.48
N ILE A 141 -8.08 26.57 -13.82
CA ILE A 141 -9.16 27.55 -14.02
C ILE A 141 -8.78 28.92 -13.45
N TYR A 142 -8.15 28.95 -12.28
CA TYR A 142 -7.84 30.17 -11.54
C TYR A 142 -6.39 30.66 -11.72
N ASP A 143 -5.60 30.00 -12.58
CA ASP A 143 -4.19 30.32 -12.84
C ASP A 143 -3.33 30.29 -11.56
N ILE A 144 -3.58 29.28 -10.71
CA ILE A 144 -2.86 29.05 -9.44
C ILE A 144 -1.76 28.03 -9.69
N ASP A 145 -0.57 28.23 -9.11
CA ASP A 145 0.50 27.22 -9.17
C ASP A 145 0.09 25.96 -8.37
N LEU A 146 0.08 24.81 -9.04
CA LEU A 146 -0.31 23.54 -8.43
C LEU A 146 0.58 23.15 -7.25
N THR A 147 1.85 23.54 -7.26
CA THR A 147 2.78 23.29 -6.15
C THR A 147 2.36 24.08 -4.93
N ASP A 148 2.10 25.38 -5.10
CA ASP A 148 1.65 26.26 -4.02
C ASP A 148 0.31 25.81 -3.44
N ALA A 149 -0.64 25.42 -4.30
CA ALA A 149 -1.94 24.90 -3.87
C ALA A 149 -1.83 23.56 -3.11
N PHE A 150 -0.94 22.67 -3.56
CA PHE A 150 -0.68 21.41 -2.87
C PHE A 150 0.02 21.62 -1.52
N GLU A 151 1.04 22.48 -1.47
CA GLU A 151 1.73 22.82 -0.22
C GLU A 151 0.76 23.46 0.78
N PHE A 152 -0.07 24.41 0.33
CA PHE A 152 -1.13 25.01 1.14
C PHE A 152 -2.07 23.96 1.72
N SER A 153 -2.54 23.02 0.88
CA SER A 153 -3.43 21.93 1.31
C SER A 153 -2.80 21.05 2.39
N VAL A 154 -1.52 20.71 2.22
CA VAL A 154 -0.76 19.90 3.19
C VAL A 154 -0.54 20.65 4.51
N GLU A 155 -0.21 21.94 4.46
CA GLU A 155 -0.03 22.79 5.64
C GLU A 155 -1.32 22.91 6.48
N ARG A 156 -2.48 22.96 5.80
CA ARG A 156 -3.80 22.96 6.46
C ARG A 156 -4.26 21.59 6.93
N GLY A 157 -3.48 20.54 6.68
CA GLY A 157 -3.80 19.18 7.08
C GLY A 157 -4.99 18.59 6.33
N TRP A 158 -5.24 19.03 5.10
CA TRP A 158 -6.27 18.43 4.25
C TRP A 158 -5.84 17.02 3.82
N ALA A 159 -6.76 16.06 3.90
CA ALA A 159 -6.44 14.66 3.67
C ALA A 159 -6.04 14.35 2.21
N LEU A 160 -6.57 15.12 1.24
CA LEU A 160 -6.37 14.93 -0.20
C LEU A 160 -6.41 13.45 -0.62
N PRO A 161 -7.53 12.73 -0.41
CA PRO A 161 -7.61 11.29 -0.60
C PRO A 161 -7.16 10.78 -1.98
N PHE A 162 -7.21 11.59 -3.04
CA PHE A 162 -6.74 11.25 -4.38
C PHE A 162 -5.50 12.05 -4.80
N GLY A 163 -4.76 12.62 -3.84
CA GLY A 163 -3.68 13.56 -4.08
C GLY A 163 -4.21 14.82 -4.79
N VAL A 164 -3.51 15.27 -5.82
CA VAL A 164 -3.91 16.44 -6.62
C VAL A 164 -5.21 16.23 -7.41
N ARG A 165 -5.71 15.00 -7.51
CA ARG A 165 -7.00 14.70 -8.17
C ARG A 165 -8.18 14.67 -7.19
N THR A 166 -7.98 15.22 -6.00
CA THR A 166 -9.03 15.32 -5.00
C THR A 166 -9.97 16.45 -5.38
N PHE A 167 -11.27 16.17 -5.37
CA PHE A 167 -12.29 17.21 -5.36
C PHE A 167 -12.38 17.75 -3.94
N LEU A 168 -12.01 19.01 -3.77
CA LEU A 168 -12.04 19.66 -2.46
C LEU A 168 -13.47 19.79 -1.95
N ARG A 169 -13.64 19.96 -0.65
CA ARG A 169 -14.90 20.45 -0.11
C ARG A 169 -15.07 21.91 -0.53
N VAL A 170 -16.32 22.36 -0.68
CA VAL A 170 -16.60 23.75 -1.06
C VAL A 170 -15.93 24.73 -0.09
N GLU A 171 -15.93 24.44 1.21
CA GLU A 171 -15.27 25.32 2.19
C GLU A 171 -13.73 25.37 2.02
N GLN A 172 -13.13 24.27 1.56
CA GLN A 172 -11.69 24.20 1.28
C GLN A 172 -11.35 24.91 -0.03
N GLU A 173 -12.19 24.76 -1.06
CA GLU A 173 -12.05 25.49 -2.32
C GLU A 173 -12.13 27.00 -2.07
N GLU A 174 -13.17 27.47 -1.39
CA GLU A 174 -13.34 28.90 -1.05
C GLU A 174 -12.11 29.46 -0.32
N GLU A 175 -11.57 28.69 0.63
CA GLU A 175 -10.38 29.07 1.38
C GLU A 175 -9.11 29.08 0.52
N LEU A 176 -8.94 28.14 -0.41
CA LEU A 176 -7.82 28.13 -1.35
C LEU A 176 -7.85 29.37 -2.23
N LEU A 177 -9.03 29.69 -2.78
CA LEU A 177 -9.23 30.81 -3.70
C LEU A 177 -9.07 32.17 -3.00
N ASP A 178 -9.47 32.30 -1.74
CA ASP A 178 -9.28 33.55 -0.99
C ASP A 178 -7.80 33.87 -0.73
N VAL A 179 -6.94 32.84 -0.67
CA VAL A 179 -5.52 33.00 -0.37
C VAL A 179 -4.64 33.06 -1.62
N LEU A 180 -4.95 32.24 -2.63
CA LEU A 180 -4.08 32.04 -3.81
C LEU A 180 -4.70 32.49 -5.15
N GLY A 181 -6.01 32.74 -5.21
CA GLY A 181 -6.71 33.23 -6.41
C GLY A 181 -6.78 34.75 -6.52
#